data_AF-A0A3D1IBW3-F1
#
_entry.id   AF-A0A3D1IBW3-F1
#
_cell.length_a   1.000
_cell.length_b   1.000
_cell.length_c   1.000
_cell.angle_alpha   90.00
_cell.angle_beta   90.00
_cell.angle_gamma   90.00
#
_symmetry.space_group_name_H-M   'P 1'
#
loop_
_entity.id
_entity.type
_entity.pdbx_description
1 polymer ?
#
loop_
_entity_poly.entity_id
_entity_poly.type
_entity_poly.pdbx_seq_one_letter_code
_entity_poly.pdbx_strand_id
1 'polypeptide(L)'
;MCLLGAACGPDRSVPSRVRMADQSLAELGADRGAFREEQPIRLPAGWAARALCLSPRGPLVGADASLWRLTPEARLEKVADFHEDVVAVAVGPDGRIWAAGPSTVYRVTEGAAEAVFRPGNARRSDLVSLAAGHDRVWAGDA
;
A
#
# COMPACT_ATOMS: atom_id res chain seq x y z
N MET A 1 -3.70 -14.50 -2.85
CA MET A 1 -2.99 -14.43 -1.56
C MET A 1 -3.24 -13.03 -1.00
N CYS A 2 -4.25 -12.88 -0.14
CA CYS A 2 -4.65 -11.59 0.42
C CYS A 2 -4.04 -11.48 1.82
N LEU A 3 -3.20 -10.47 2.06
CA LEU A 3 -2.74 -10.13 3.41
C LEU A 3 -3.67 -9.05 3.97
N LEU A 4 -4.40 -9.39 5.04
CA LEU A 4 -5.21 -8.48 5.83
C LEU A 4 -4.34 -7.41 6.52
N GLY A 5 -4.90 -6.21 6.65
CA GLY A 5 -4.25 -5.02 7.19
C GLY A 5 -3.89 -5.08 8.68
N ALA A 6 -3.02 -4.16 9.08
CA ALA A 6 -2.59 -3.98 10.45
C ALA A 6 -3.67 -3.25 11.27
N ALA A 7 -4.06 -3.83 12.41
CA ALA A 7 -4.85 -3.16 13.44
C ALA A 7 -3.91 -2.36 14.35
N CYS A 8 -4.25 -1.09 14.63
CA CYS A 8 -3.58 -0.24 15.60
C CYS A 8 -4.28 -0.42 16.98
N GLY A 9 -3.54 -0.91 17.98
CA GLY A 9 -3.98 -0.91 19.37
C GLY A 9 -3.73 0.46 20.05
N PRO A 10 -4.38 0.74 21.19
CA PRO A 10 -4.38 2.06 21.83
C PRO A 10 -3.05 2.50 22.45
N ASP A 11 -2.02 1.67 22.40
CA ASP A 11 -0.67 2.01 22.87
C ASP A 11 0.18 2.42 21.66
N ARG A 12 0.60 3.69 21.60
CA ARG A 12 1.32 4.32 20.48
C ARG A 12 2.76 3.81 20.29
N SER A 13 3.01 2.53 20.54
CA SER A 13 4.22 1.84 20.11
C SER A 13 3.97 1.24 18.73
N VAL A 14 4.75 1.64 17.73
CA VAL A 14 4.76 0.96 16.43
C VAL A 14 5.34 -0.43 16.67
N PRO A 15 4.59 -1.54 16.50
CA PRO A 15 5.18 -2.86 16.68
C PRO A 15 6.16 -3.13 15.53
N SER A 16 7.45 -3.14 15.84
CA SER A 16 8.55 -3.49 14.93
C SER A 16 8.62 -5.00 14.59
N ARG A 17 7.53 -5.74 14.77
CA ARG A 17 7.42 -7.17 14.48
C ARG A 17 6.01 -7.52 14.03
N VAL A 18 5.82 -7.69 12.73
CA VAL A 18 4.72 -8.51 12.21
C VAL A 18 5.27 -9.92 12.04
N ARG A 19 4.94 -10.82 12.98
CA ARG A 19 5.19 -12.25 12.82
C ARG A 19 4.02 -12.85 12.05
N MET A 20 4.27 -13.34 10.84
CA MET A 20 3.36 -14.29 10.20
C MET A 20 3.67 -15.66 10.79
N ALA A 21 2.85 -16.11 11.75
CA ALA A 21 2.87 -17.50 12.18
C ALA A 21 2.04 -18.31 11.18
N ASP A 22 2.70 -19.03 10.29
CA ASP A 22 2.08 -20.17 9.64
C ASP A 22 2.19 -21.38 10.60
N GLN A 23 1.06 -21.86 11.11
CA GLN A 23 0.99 -23.04 11.97
C GLN A 23 1.08 -24.36 11.18
N SER A 24 1.41 -24.34 9.88
CA SER A 24 1.47 -25.53 9.03
C SER A 24 2.90 -25.96 8.61
N LEU A 25 3.94 -25.38 9.20
CA LEU A 25 5.34 -25.51 8.72
C LEU A 25 6.12 -26.76 9.20
N ALA A 26 5.48 -27.77 9.77
CA ALA A 26 6.21 -28.94 10.28
C ALA A 26 6.62 -29.96 9.21
N GLU A 27 6.02 -29.95 8.01
CA GLU A 27 6.18 -31.05 7.03
C GLU A 27 7.00 -30.71 5.78
N LEU A 28 7.47 -29.47 5.61
CA LEU A 28 8.31 -29.11 4.46
C LEU A 28 9.74 -28.84 4.92
N GLY A 29 10.55 -29.90 4.90
CA GLY A 29 12.01 -29.85 5.02
C GLY A 29 12.66 -29.18 3.82
N ALA A 30 12.41 -27.89 3.65
CA ALA A 30 13.06 -27.05 2.66
C ALA A 30 14.03 -26.10 3.39
N ASP A 31 15.26 -26.10 2.88
CA ASP A 31 16.40 -25.30 3.27
C ASP A 31 15.99 -23.89 3.70
N ARG A 32 16.14 -23.62 5.01
CA ARG A 32 15.87 -22.32 5.62
C ARG A 32 16.94 -21.36 5.11
N GLY A 33 16.70 -20.78 3.93
CA GLY A 33 17.38 -19.58 3.48
C GLY A 33 17.33 -18.58 4.61
N ALA A 34 18.47 -18.38 5.27
CA ALA A 34 18.61 -17.42 6.35
C ALA A 34 18.08 -16.09 5.82
N PHE A 35 16.99 -15.61 6.41
CA PHE A 35 16.42 -14.31 6.09
C PHE A 35 17.53 -13.29 6.29
N ARG A 36 18.07 -12.75 5.20
CA ARG A 36 19.11 -11.74 5.27
C ARG A 36 18.48 -10.48 5.83
N GLU A 37 19.17 -9.85 6.79
CA GLU A 37 18.82 -8.52 7.24
C GLU A 37 19.01 -7.56 6.05
N GLU A 38 17.92 -7.30 5.34
CA GLU A 38 17.89 -6.37 4.21
C GLU A 38 18.00 -4.95 4.77
N GLN A 39 18.92 -4.14 4.23
CA GLN A 39 19.11 -2.77 4.68
C GLN A 39 17.80 -1.97 4.54
N PRO A 40 17.39 -1.18 5.55
CA PRO A 40 16.17 -0.40 5.47
C PRO A 40 16.30 0.65 4.36
N ILE A 41 15.36 0.64 3.42
CA ILE A 41 15.30 1.66 2.38
C ILE A 41 14.91 2.99 3.03
N ARG A 42 15.82 3.97 2.90
CA ARG A 42 15.63 5.32 3.41
C ARG A 42 14.78 6.09 2.41
N LEU A 43 13.54 6.41 2.80
CA LEU A 43 12.77 7.40 2.07
C LEU A 43 13.41 8.79 2.25
N PRO A 44 13.26 9.70 1.28
CA PRO A 44 13.74 11.07 1.41
C PRO A 44 13.23 11.76 2.69
N ALA A 45 14.08 12.60 3.29
CA ALA A 45 13.72 13.33 4.49
C ALA A 45 12.52 14.26 4.23
N GLY A 46 11.53 14.20 5.12
CA GLY A 46 10.31 15.01 5.03
C GLY A 46 9.12 14.33 4.35
N TRP A 47 9.28 13.13 3.77
CA TRP A 47 8.17 12.37 3.21
C TRP A 47 7.33 11.71 4.31
N ALA A 48 6.01 11.93 4.27
CA ALA A 48 5.07 11.19 5.11
C ALA A 48 4.54 9.97 4.34
N ALA A 49 5.25 8.84 4.45
CA ALA A 49 4.76 7.57 3.89
C ALA A 49 3.60 7.02 4.73
N ARG A 50 2.42 6.95 4.12
CA ARG A 50 1.17 6.56 4.78
C ARG A 50 0.58 5.25 4.25
N ALA A 51 0.95 4.87 3.03
CA ALA A 51 0.43 3.68 2.37
C ALA A 51 1.55 2.84 1.75
N LEU A 52 1.44 1.53 1.88
CA LEU A 52 2.34 0.54 1.29
C LEU A 52 1.53 -0.57 0.64
N CYS A 53 1.92 -1.00 -0.55
CA CYS A 53 1.27 -2.11 -1.22
C CYS A 53 2.28 -2.90 -2.05
N LEU A 54 2.18 -4.22 -2.06
CA LEU A 54 2.99 -5.05 -2.96
C LEU A 54 2.36 -5.09 -4.34
N SER A 55 3.17 -4.89 -5.38
CA SER A 55 2.77 -5.09 -6.77
C SER A 55 3.67 -6.11 -7.46
N PRO A 56 3.24 -6.73 -8.56
CA PRO A 56 4.08 -7.65 -9.34
C PRO A 56 5.39 -7.01 -9.86
N ARG A 57 5.45 -5.68 -9.94
CA ARG A 57 6.63 -4.91 -10.40
C ARG A 57 7.51 -4.41 -9.26
N GLY A 58 7.14 -4.69 -8.02
CA GLY A 58 7.83 -4.21 -6.82
C GLY A 58 6.91 -3.46 -5.86
N PRO A 59 7.38 -3.16 -4.64
CA PRO A 59 6.61 -2.42 -3.65
C PRO A 59 6.23 -1.01 -4.12
N LEU A 60 5.02 -0.60 -3.77
CA LEU A 60 4.51 0.75 -3.96
C LEU A 60 4.46 1.47 -2.61
N VAL A 61 4.81 2.76 -2.63
CA VAL A 61 4.85 3.65 -1.47
C VAL A 61 4.02 4.90 -1.79
N GLY A 62 2.92 5.09 -1.06
CA GLY A 62 2.18 6.35 -1.06
C GLY A 62 2.79 7.30 -0.03
N ALA A 63 3.31 8.42 -0.51
CA ALA A 63 3.93 9.46 0.32
C ALA A 63 3.44 10.82 -0.15
N ASP A 64 2.87 11.59 0.76
CA ASP A 64 2.18 12.85 0.47
C ASP A 64 1.20 12.66 -0.70
N ALA A 65 1.10 13.60 -1.64
CA ALA A 65 0.27 13.50 -2.83
C ALA A 65 0.93 12.74 -4.00
N SER A 66 1.80 11.77 -3.73
CA SER A 66 2.52 11.01 -4.76
C SER A 66 2.58 9.51 -4.46
N LEU A 67 2.60 8.71 -5.52
CA LEU A 67 2.84 7.27 -5.48
C LEU A 67 4.18 6.98 -6.12
N TRP A 68 4.97 6.15 -5.43
CA TRP A 68 6.31 5.76 -5.84
C TRP A 68 6.41 4.24 -5.92
N ARG A 69 7.28 3.75 -6.81
CA ARG A 69 7.65 2.35 -6.93
C ARG A 69 9.09 2.20 -6.50
N LEU A 70 9.33 1.20 -5.66
CA LEU A 70 10.66 0.74 -5.34
C LEU A 70 11.12 -0.26 -6.42
N THR A 71 12.21 0.06 -7.11
CA THR A 71 12.83 -0.83 -8.10
C THR A 71 13.76 -1.87 -7.43
N PRO A 72 14.10 -2.96 -8.12
CA PRO A 72 15.07 -3.95 -7.63
C PRO A 72 16.44 -3.35 -7.27
N GLU A 73 16.81 -2.23 -7.89
CA GLU A 73 18.05 -1.49 -7.63
C GLU A 73 17.95 -0.56 -6.41
N ALA A 74 16.91 -0.75 -5.57
CA ALA A 74 16.61 0.05 -4.39
C ALA A 74 16.39 1.55 -4.67
N ARG A 75 15.82 1.88 -5.84
CA ARG A 75 15.50 3.26 -6.24
C ARG A 75 14.00 3.52 -6.17
N LEU A 76 13.62 4.75 -5.86
CA LEU A 76 12.23 5.19 -5.90
C LEU A 76 11.97 5.89 -7.23
N GLU A 77 11.06 5.34 -8.01
CA GLU A 77 10.56 5.92 -9.24
C GLU A 77 9.14 6.41 -9.03
N LYS A 78 8.84 7.63 -9.50
CA LYS A 78 7.48 8.17 -9.37
C LYS A 78 6.54 7.43 -10.32
N VAL A 79 5.43 6.94 -9.79
CA VAL A 79 4.36 6.29 -10.54
C VAL A 79 3.29 7.31 -10.92
N ALA A 80 2.84 8.14 -9.98
CA ALA A 80 1.83 9.16 -10.25
C ALA A 80 1.80 10.25 -9.16
N ASP A 81 1.22 11.39 -9.49
CA ASP A 81 0.85 12.45 -8.57
C ASP A 81 -0.68 12.54 -8.43
N PHE A 82 -1.14 13.06 -7.30
CA PHE A 82 -2.53 13.17 -6.91
C PHE A 82 -2.85 14.61 -6.48
N HIS A 83 -4.14 14.94 -6.38
CA HIS A 83 -4.59 16.24 -5.85
C HIS A 83 -4.75 16.24 -4.32
N GLU A 84 -4.56 15.10 -3.68
CA GLU A 84 -4.73 14.87 -2.25
C GLU A 84 -3.65 13.90 -1.77
N ASP A 85 -3.34 13.95 -0.47
CA ASP A 85 -2.42 12.98 0.15
C ASP A 85 -2.93 11.55 -0.01
N VAL A 86 -2.03 10.64 -0.36
CA VAL A 86 -2.33 9.22 -0.49
C VAL A 86 -2.53 8.62 0.90
N VAL A 87 -3.73 8.12 1.15
CA VAL A 87 -4.12 7.48 2.43
C VAL A 87 -4.18 5.96 2.33
N ALA A 88 -4.45 5.42 1.14
CA ALA A 88 -4.49 3.97 0.92
C ALA A 88 -4.10 3.63 -0.52
N VAL A 89 -3.53 2.43 -0.72
CA VAL A 89 -3.16 1.88 -2.03
C VAL A 89 -3.53 0.40 -2.06
N ALA A 90 -4.12 -0.05 -3.16
CA ALA A 90 -4.44 -1.45 -3.41
C ALA A 90 -4.06 -1.85 -4.83
N VAL A 91 -3.52 -3.05 -4.99
CA VAL A 91 -3.21 -3.64 -6.29
C VAL A 91 -4.18 -4.78 -6.54
N GLY A 92 -4.90 -4.70 -7.65
CA GLY A 92 -5.78 -5.76 -8.11
C GLY A 92 -4.96 -6.96 -8.59
N PRO A 93 -5.56 -8.16 -8.63
CA PRO A 93 -4.91 -9.36 -9.16
C PRO A 93 -4.58 -9.26 -10.66
N ASP A 94 -5.21 -8.34 -11.39
CA ASP A 94 -4.89 -7.97 -12.78
C ASP A 94 -3.69 -7.01 -12.89
N GLY A 95 -3.09 -6.63 -11.76
CA GLY A 95 -1.99 -5.67 -11.68
C GLY A 95 -2.42 -4.21 -11.77
N ARG A 96 -3.72 -3.91 -11.83
CA ARG A 96 -4.20 -2.52 -11.79
C ARG A 96 -4.00 -1.93 -10.40
N ILE A 97 -3.55 -0.68 -10.39
CA ILE A 97 -3.24 0.04 -9.15
C ILE A 97 -4.40 1.00 -8.86
N TRP A 98 -4.85 0.97 -7.62
CA TRP A 98 -5.83 1.90 -7.06
C TRP A 98 -5.19 2.64 -5.90
N ALA A 99 -5.44 3.95 -5.82
CA ALA A 99 -5.03 4.78 -4.70
C ALA A 99 -6.24 5.56 -4.20
N ALA A 100 -6.24 5.91 -2.92
CA ALA A 100 -7.23 6.81 -2.36
C ALA A 100 -6.50 8.00 -1.72
N GLY A 101 -7.07 9.18 -1.94
CA GLY A 101 -6.96 10.28 -1.00
C GLY A 101 -8.17 10.27 -0.05
N PRO A 102 -8.27 11.23 0.89
CA PRO A 102 -9.40 11.30 1.82
C PRO A 102 -10.76 11.29 1.09
N SER A 103 -10.90 12.07 0.01
CA SER A 103 -12.19 12.23 -0.67
C SER A 103 -12.35 11.53 -2.02
N THR A 104 -11.26 11.00 -2.58
CA THR A 104 -11.25 10.51 -3.96
C THR A 104 -10.54 9.17 -4.08
N VAL A 105 -11.16 8.24 -4.79
CA VAL A 105 -10.54 7.01 -5.27
C VAL A 105 -10.04 7.23 -6.70
N TYR A 106 -8.78 6.90 -6.92
CA TYR A 106 -8.06 7.04 -8.16
C TYR A 106 -7.71 5.67 -8.75
N ARG A 107 -7.84 5.55 -10.07
CA ARG A 107 -7.19 4.52 -10.85
C ARG A 107 -5.84 5.06 -11.32
N VAL A 108 -4.78 4.29 -11.10
CA VAL A 108 -3.42 4.74 -11.36
C VAL A 108 -2.84 4.00 -12.57
N THR A 109 -2.29 4.77 -13.48
CA THR A 109 -1.46 4.32 -14.61
C THR A 109 -0.07 4.97 -14.49
N GLU A 110 0.95 4.41 -15.12
CA GLU A 110 2.28 5.04 -15.11
C GLU A 110 2.20 6.48 -15.62
N GLY A 111 2.63 7.43 -14.79
CA GLY A 111 2.60 8.86 -15.07
C GLY A 111 1.27 9.58 -14.81
N ALA A 112 0.19 8.89 -14.43
CA ALA A 112 -1.11 9.54 -14.25
C ALA A 112 -2.03 8.84 -13.23
N ALA A 113 -2.82 9.65 -12.52
CA ALA A 113 -3.90 9.21 -11.67
C ALA A 113 -5.23 9.80 -12.17
N GLU A 114 -6.21 8.93 -12.43
CA GLU A 114 -7.54 9.31 -12.87
C GLU A 114 -8.52 9.16 -11.71
N ALA A 115 -9.23 10.22 -11.34
CA ALA A 115 -10.28 10.15 -10.33
C ALA A 115 -11.47 9.35 -10.89
N VAL A 116 -11.77 8.19 -10.29
CA VAL A 116 -12.82 7.29 -10.77
C VAL A 116 -14.10 7.45 -9.96
N PHE A 117 -13.97 7.68 -8.66
CA PHE A 117 -15.13 7.78 -7.78
C PHE A 117 -14.81 8.59 -6.53
N ARG A 118 -15.81 9.36 -6.06
CA ARG A 118 -15.78 10.08 -4.79
C ARG A 118 -16.91 9.56 -3.91
N PRO A 119 -16.60 8.75 -2.88
CA PRO A 119 -17.63 8.26 -1.96
C PRO A 119 -18.21 9.42 -1.17
N GLY A 120 -19.51 9.67 -1.34
CA GLY A 120 -20.28 10.60 -0.53
C GLY A 120 -20.43 12.01 -1.08
N ASN A 121 -21.54 12.63 -0.70
CA ASN A 121 -21.96 14.01 -0.96
C ASN A 121 -21.44 15.00 0.12
N ALA A 122 -20.61 14.53 1.05
CA ALA A 122 -20.06 15.34 2.14
C ALA A 122 -18.76 16.04 1.71
N ARG A 123 -18.52 17.25 2.25
CA ARG A 123 -17.34 18.08 1.97
C ARG A 123 -15.99 17.46 2.41
N ARG A 124 -16.03 16.30 3.05
CA ARG A 124 -14.90 15.39 3.33
C ARG A 124 -15.47 13.98 3.44
N SER A 125 -14.99 13.05 2.62
CA SER A 125 -14.96 11.64 3.00
C SER A 125 -13.64 11.44 3.74
N ASP A 126 -13.65 10.58 4.76
CA ASP A 126 -12.45 10.19 5.48
C ASP A 126 -12.14 8.75 5.09
N LEU A 127 -11.86 8.54 3.79
CA LEU A 127 -11.38 7.25 3.31
C LEU A 127 -10.12 6.86 4.09
N VAL A 128 -10.11 5.62 4.57
CA VAL A 128 -9.00 5.07 5.36
C VAL A 128 -8.45 3.77 4.79
N SER A 129 -9.21 3.08 3.94
CA SER A 129 -8.78 1.78 3.42
C SER A 129 -9.28 1.50 2.01
N LEU A 130 -8.49 0.73 1.27
CA LEU A 130 -8.85 0.19 -0.04
C LEU A 130 -8.56 -1.31 -0.09
N ALA A 131 -9.42 -2.05 -0.78
CA ALA A 131 -9.14 -3.41 -1.23
C ALA A 131 -9.53 -3.53 -2.71
N ALA A 132 -8.71 -4.22 -3.50
CA ALA A 132 -8.95 -4.46 -4.93
C ALA A 132 -9.09 -5.96 -5.21
N GLY A 133 -10.15 -6.32 -5.93
CA GLY A 133 -10.39 -7.65 -6.48
C GLY A 133 -10.33 -7.61 -8.01
N HIS A 134 -10.64 -8.73 -8.66
CA HIS A 134 -10.62 -8.82 -10.13
C HIS A 134 -11.51 -7.78 -10.81
N ASP A 135 -12.75 -7.60 -10.32
CA ASP A 135 -13.76 -6.76 -10.98
C ASP A 135 -14.30 -5.63 -10.11
N ARG A 136 -13.81 -5.51 -8.86
CA ARG A 136 -14.35 -4.57 -7.87
C ARG A 136 -13.24 -3.97 -7.03
N VAL A 137 -13.47 -2.73 -6.59
CA VAL A 137 -12.69 -2.07 -5.54
C VAL A 137 -13.64 -1.75 -4.40
N TRP A 138 -13.18 -1.97 -3.17
CA TRP A 138 -13.89 -1.62 -1.95
C TRP A 138 -13.13 -0.51 -1.26
N ALA A 139 -13.85 0.50 -0.79
CA ALA A 139 -13.31 1.60 -0.03
C ALA A 139 -14.03 1.67 1.31
N GLY A 140 -13.27 1.78 2.39
CA GLY A 140 -13.81 2.00 3.74
C GLY A 140 -13.51 3.42 4.19
N ASP A 141 -14.51 4.09 4.74
CA ASP A 141 -14.41 5.33 5.48
C ASP A 141 -14.35 5.06 7.00
N ALA A 142 -13.93 6.08 7.77
CA ALA A 142 -13.84 6.04 9.23
C ALA A 142 -15.03 6.69 9.93
#